data_AF-A0A0H5QCN3-F1
#
_entry.id   AF-A0A0H5QCN3-F1
#
_cell.length_a   1.000
_cell.length_b   1.000
_cell.length_c   1.000
_cell.angle_alpha   90.00
_cell.angle_beta   90.00
_cell.angle_gamma   90.00
#
_symmetry.space_group_name_H-M   'P 1'
#
loop_
_entity.id
_entity.type
_entity.pdbx_description
1 polymer ?
#
loop_
_entity_poly.entity_id
_entity_poly.type
_entity_poly.pdbx_seq_one_letter_code
_entity_poly.pdbx_strand_id
1 'polypeptide(L)'
;MANHIILPAETQEPKGRILQDKSSTGKDRCWADRKANNELLARAYDIVDRRKAARLRECATILIMEEWADGSKRLAAMSSCRVRLCPVCSWRRALKTYANTLQCAQWVQREQRGVHWLMLTLTVKNCSGAELRNTLDEMMHGWNRLTQYSDVKRALRGWYRGLEITHDVDPLITPSRYRQAHEYYDRLGLVPGAKNPGFDTFHPHFHCLLAVPPGYFKGGNYISADRWRELWALAMGLDYSPEVRIEKMRVRGDQLDLQHSVAEAAKYSCKPGDYILPDDWELSVATVATLDLALAGRRLIAYGGALRDAHRALNLDDEETGDLIDVGEPQQDHAEPGKMVTYVWHTGYRQYYSI
;
A
#
# COMPACT_ATOMS: atom_id res chain seq x y z
N MET A 1 -32.54 52.65 0.60
CA MET A 1 -31.63 52.30 1.71
C MET A 1 -30.96 50.99 1.35
N ALA A 2 -29.69 51.04 0.95
CA ALA A 2 -28.92 49.86 0.59
C ALA A 2 -28.45 49.18 1.88
N ASN A 3 -28.93 47.96 2.13
CA ASN A 3 -28.40 47.11 3.20
C ASN A 3 -27.00 46.64 2.78
N HIS A 4 -25.98 47.33 3.28
CA HIS A 4 -24.63 46.79 3.32
C HIS A 4 -24.63 45.60 4.28
N ILE A 5 -24.52 44.40 3.73
CA ILE A 5 -24.13 43.23 4.50
C ILE A 5 -22.67 43.46 4.90
N ILE A 6 -22.47 43.88 6.14
CA ILE A 6 -21.15 43.86 6.78
C ILE A 6 -20.82 42.38 6.95
N LEU A 7 -19.79 41.89 6.27
CA LEU A 7 -19.16 40.60 6.55
C LEU A 7 -18.20 40.80 7.73
N PRO A 8 -18.42 40.23 8.92
CA PRO A 8 -17.37 40.17 9.92
C PRO A 8 -16.78 38.76 9.91
N ALA A 9 -15.56 38.65 9.40
CA ALA A 9 -14.49 37.86 9.99
C ALA A 9 -13.27 38.06 9.09
N GLU A 10 -12.36 38.95 9.50
CA GLU A 10 -10.96 38.73 9.17
C GLU A 10 -10.66 37.30 9.63
N THR A 11 -10.49 36.37 8.69
CA THR A 11 -9.96 35.05 9.00
C THR A 11 -8.55 35.29 9.54
N GLN A 12 -8.44 35.39 10.86
CA GLN A 12 -7.17 35.56 11.53
C GLN A 12 -6.29 34.39 11.10
N GLU A 13 -5.18 34.67 10.43
CA GLU A 13 -4.25 33.63 10.01
C GLU A 13 -3.86 32.78 11.24
N PRO A 14 -3.78 31.45 11.11
CA PRO A 14 -3.35 30.61 12.21
C PRO A 14 -1.97 31.05 12.70
N LYS A 15 -1.86 31.47 13.96
CA LYS A 15 -0.62 32.01 14.53
C LYS A 15 0.49 30.96 14.73
N GLY A 16 0.16 29.68 14.57
CA GLY A 16 1.06 28.55 14.77
C GLY A 16 2.12 28.37 13.68
N ARG A 17 3.09 27.48 13.93
CA ARG A 17 4.01 27.00 12.90
C ARG A 17 3.38 25.87 12.09
N ILE A 18 3.71 25.81 10.80
CA ILE A 18 3.32 24.68 9.94
C ILE A 18 4.07 23.41 10.39
N LEU A 19 3.40 22.26 10.37
CA LEU A 19 4.04 20.97 10.62
C LEU A 19 5.07 20.67 9.52
N GLN A 20 6.33 20.54 9.91
CA GLN A 20 7.39 20.03 9.05
C GLN A 20 7.91 18.72 9.65
N ASP A 21 7.50 17.60 9.07
CA ASP A 21 7.85 16.27 9.56
C ASP A 21 8.60 15.50 8.46
N LYS A 22 9.90 15.28 8.70
CA LYS A 22 10.81 14.64 7.75
C LYS A 22 11.28 13.30 8.32
N SER A 23 11.37 12.30 7.45
CA SER A 23 12.02 11.03 7.77
C SER A 23 13.52 11.21 8.03
N SER A 24 14.17 10.17 8.54
CA SER A 24 15.63 10.14 8.77
C SER A 24 16.46 10.37 7.50
N THR A 25 15.89 10.14 6.31
CA THR A 25 16.53 10.42 5.01
C THR A 25 16.22 11.82 4.48
N GLY A 26 15.55 12.67 5.27
CA GLY A 26 15.18 14.03 4.90
C GLY A 26 13.94 14.15 4.01
N LYS A 27 13.33 13.04 3.61
CA LYS A 27 12.09 13.03 2.83
C LYS A 27 10.90 13.45 3.69
N ASP A 28 10.12 14.41 3.22
CA ASP A 28 8.87 14.83 3.83
C ASP A 28 7.87 13.66 3.90
N ARG A 29 7.20 13.52 5.05
CA ARG A 29 6.14 12.53 5.26
C ARG A 29 4.80 12.93 4.61
N CYS A 30 4.69 14.19 4.19
CA CYS A 30 3.59 14.75 3.40
C CYS A 30 2.21 14.56 4.06
N TRP A 31 2.13 14.84 5.36
CA TRP A 31 0.87 14.76 6.13
C TRP A 31 -0.26 15.58 5.50
N ALA A 32 0.05 16.81 5.08
CA ALA A 32 -0.92 17.72 4.49
C ALA A 32 -1.53 17.17 3.19
N ASP A 33 -0.72 16.64 2.27
CA ASP A 33 -1.19 16.06 1.01
C ASP A 33 -2.10 14.85 1.26
N ARG A 34 -1.74 14.01 2.22
CA ARG A 34 -2.54 12.84 2.60
C ARG A 34 -3.87 13.25 3.21
N LYS A 35 -3.88 14.28 4.06
CA LYS A 35 -5.11 14.81 4.65
C LYS A 35 -5.99 15.47 3.60
N ALA A 36 -5.41 16.23 2.66
CA ALA A 36 -6.17 16.81 1.55
C ALA A 36 -6.81 15.73 0.66
N ASN A 37 -6.06 14.67 0.31
CA ASN A 37 -6.62 13.53 -0.40
C ASN A 37 -7.69 12.80 0.43
N ASN A 38 -7.53 12.70 1.75
CA ASN A 38 -8.55 12.17 2.65
C ASN A 38 -9.85 13.02 2.64
N GLU A 39 -9.76 14.35 2.55
CA GLU A 39 -10.94 15.21 2.42
C GLU A 39 -11.65 15.03 1.07
N LEU A 40 -10.90 14.90 -0.02
CA LEU A 40 -11.47 14.56 -1.33
C LEU A 40 -12.16 13.20 -1.27
N LEU A 41 -11.50 12.18 -0.72
CA LEU A 41 -12.10 10.86 -0.55
C LEU A 41 -13.38 10.91 0.31
N ALA A 42 -13.40 11.72 1.38
CA ALA A 42 -14.59 11.89 2.21
C ALA A 42 -15.80 12.39 1.40
N ARG A 43 -15.58 13.28 0.42
CA ARG A 43 -16.65 13.74 -0.48
C ARG A 43 -17.18 12.61 -1.35
N ALA A 44 -16.33 11.70 -1.84
CA ALA A 44 -16.80 10.55 -2.62
C ALA A 44 -17.67 9.63 -1.74
N TYR A 45 -17.25 9.43 -0.49
CA TYR A 45 -18.03 8.67 0.48
C TYR A 45 -19.33 9.36 0.92
N ASP A 46 -19.55 10.67 0.72
CA ASP A 46 -20.88 11.25 1.00
C ASP A 46 -21.98 10.61 0.14
N ILE A 47 -21.59 10.14 -1.05
CA ILE A 47 -22.45 9.42 -1.99
C ILE A 47 -22.44 7.92 -1.68
N VAL A 48 -21.26 7.33 -1.42
CA VAL A 48 -21.10 5.87 -1.23
C VAL A 48 -21.53 5.39 0.16
N ASP A 49 -21.02 6.00 1.23
CA ASP A 49 -21.32 5.67 2.63
C ASP A 49 -21.04 6.86 3.55
N ARG A 50 -22.10 7.57 3.93
CA ARG A 50 -22.03 8.79 4.77
C ARG A 50 -21.38 8.55 6.13
N ARG A 51 -21.43 7.33 6.69
CA ARG A 51 -20.79 7.01 7.98
C ARG A 51 -19.27 6.96 7.82
N LYS A 52 -18.79 6.38 6.72
CA LYS A 52 -17.35 6.41 6.37
C LYS A 52 -16.90 7.83 6.05
N ALA A 53 -17.72 8.62 5.35
CA ALA A 53 -17.43 10.03 5.07
C ALA A 53 -17.19 10.85 6.35
N ALA A 54 -18.06 10.72 7.35
CA ALA A 54 -17.90 11.41 8.64
C ALA A 54 -16.58 11.03 9.34
N ARG A 55 -16.29 9.72 9.45
CA ARG A 55 -15.03 9.23 10.05
C ARG A 55 -13.80 9.71 9.27
N LEU A 56 -13.86 9.73 7.94
CA LEU A 56 -12.77 10.23 7.10
C LEU A 56 -12.46 11.69 7.41
N ARG A 57 -13.47 12.55 7.55
CA ARG A 57 -13.29 13.98 7.89
C ARG A 57 -12.59 14.16 9.23
N GLU A 58 -12.90 13.33 10.22
CA GLU A 58 -12.29 13.37 11.56
C GLU A 58 -10.87 12.78 11.59
N CYS A 59 -10.53 11.93 10.63
CA CYS A 59 -9.24 11.24 10.58
C CYS A 59 -8.08 12.22 10.50
N ALA A 60 -7.11 12.11 11.41
CA ALA A 60 -5.92 12.93 11.47
C ALA A 60 -6.20 14.44 11.45
N THR A 61 -7.37 14.91 11.91
CA THR A 61 -7.63 16.35 12.06
C THR A 61 -6.74 16.97 13.15
N ILE A 62 -6.34 16.17 14.12
CA ILE A 62 -5.38 16.53 15.17
C ILE A 62 -4.22 15.53 15.14
N LEU A 63 -3.00 16.05 15.15
CA LEU A 63 -1.76 15.29 15.31
C LEU A 63 -1.06 15.80 16.56
N ILE A 64 -0.64 14.91 17.45
CA ILE A 64 0.24 15.27 18.57
C ILE A 64 1.62 14.75 18.23
N MET A 65 2.58 15.66 18.13
CA MET A 65 3.98 15.35 17.84
C MET A 65 4.79 15.58 19.11
N GLU A 66 5.65 14.63 19.44
CA GLU A 66 6.74 14.86 20.36
C GLU A 66 7.93 15.40 19.56
N GLU A 67 8.49 16.52 20.00
CA GLU A 67 9.53 17.26 19.28
C GLU A 67 10.77 17.50 20.14
N TRP A 68 11.94 17.27 19.55
CA TRP A 68 13.22 17.51 20.21
C TRP A 68 13.91 18.78 19.69
N ALA A 69 14.93 19.23 20.43
CA ALA A 69 15.67 20.46 20.14
C ALA A 69 16.42 20.42 18.80
N ASP A 70 16.76 19.22 18.31
CA ASP A 70 17.37 18.99 16.98
C ASP A 70 16.35 19.07 15.82
N GLY A 71 15.06 19.26 16.13
CA GLY A 71 13.98 19.38 15.16
C GLY A 71 13.33 18.04 14.77
N SER A 72 13.89 16.91 15.19
CA SER A 72 13.29 15.59 14.99
C SER A 72 11.92 15.51 15.67
N LYS A 73 11.03 14.67 15.11
CA LYS A 73 9.66 14.51 15.60
C LYS A 73 9.25 13.05 15.61
N ARG A 74 8.39 12.71 16.57
CA ARG A 74 7.71 11.43 16.67
C ARG A 74 6.22 11.69 16.79
N LEU A 75 5.41 10.98 16.00
CA LEU A 75 3.96 11.03 16.16
C LEU A 75 3.59 10.32 17.47
N ALA A 76 3.00 11.05 18.40
CA ALA A 76 2.58 10.53 19.69
C ALA A 76 1.07 10.19 19.73
N ALA A 77 0.23 10.91 18.97
CA ALA A 77 -1.18 10.58 18.83
C ALA A 77 -1.80 11.12 17.54
N MET A 78 -2.83 10.42 17.04
CA MET A 78 -3.70 10.86 15.95
C MET A 78 -5.06 10.14 16.03
N SER A 79 -6.12 10.78 15.52
CA SER A 79 -7.36 10.08 15.21
C SER A 79 -7.20 9.23 13.94
N SER A 80 -7.57 7.94 13.99
CA SER A 80 -7.51 7.05 12.83
C SER A 80 -8.89 6.51 12.47
N CYS A 81 -9.37 6.82 11.27
CA CYS A 81 -10.71 6.37 10.84
C CYS A 81 -10.76 4.90 10.45
N ARG A 82 -9.63 4.25 10.14
CA ARG A 82 -9.54 2.84 9.70
C ARG A 82 -10.29 2.48 8.41
N VAL A 83 -10.88 3.45 7.71
CA VAL A 83 -11.45 3.22 6.37
C VAL A 83 -10.33 2.76 5.43
N ARG A 84 -10.55 1.67 4.69
CA ARG A 84 -9.49 0.97 3.92
C ARG A 84 -8.83 1.87 2.89
N LEU A 85 -9.62 2.68 2.19
CA LEU A 85 -9.14 3.63 1.19
C LEU A 85 -8.63 4.96 1.77
N CYS A 86 -8.73 5.21 3.08
CA CYS A 86 -8.26 6.47 3.66
C CYS A 86 -6.76 6.69 3.38
N PRO A 87 -6.34 7.75 2.67
CA PRO A 87 -4.95 7.97 2.30
C PRO A 87 -3.99 8.10 3.49
N VAL A 88 -4.48 8.58 4.64
CA VAL A 88 -3.70 8.64 5.88
C VAL A 88 -3.57 7.23 6.49
N CYS A 89 -4.68 6.54 6.73
CA CYS A 89 -4.64 5.21 7.37
C CYS A 89 -3.97 4.15 6.49
N SER A 90 -4.18 4.18 5.17
CA SER A 90 -3.58 3.23 4.22
C SER A 90 -2.07 3.42 4.14
N TRP A 91 -1.59 4.66 4.16
CA TRP A 91 -0.15 4.97 4.23
C TRP A 91 0.46 4.47 5.54
N ARG A 92 -0.16 4.78 6.68
CA ARG A 92 0.31 4.33 8.00
C ARG A 92 0.32 2.80 8.10
N ARG A 93 -0.71 2.14 7.55
CA ARG A 93 -0.75 0.68 7.42
C ARG A 93 0.41 0.14 6.58
N ALA A 94 0.69 0.73 5.42
CA ALA A 94 1.81 0.30 4.57
C ALA A 94 3.15 0.43 5.29
N LEU A 95 3.36 1.49 6.10
CA LEU A 95 4.56 1.62 6.94
C LEU A 95 4.65 0.48 7.98
N LYS A 96 3.55 0.17 8.67
CA LYS A 96 3.49 -0.96 9.61
C LYS A 96 3.77 -2.30 8.92
N THR A 97 3.12 -2.57 7.79
CA THR A 97 3.35 -3.79 7.00
C THR A 97 4.81 -3.91 6.58
N TYR A 98 5.42 -2.81 6.12
CA TYR A 98 6.83 -2.78 5.77
C TYR A 98 7.70 -3.14 6.97
N ALA A 99 7.52 -2.47 8.10
CA ALA A 99 8.31 -2.69 9.30
C ALA A 99 8.16 -4.13 9.83
N ASN A 100 6.93 -4.63 9.94
CA ASN A 100 6.65 -5.99 10.39
C ASN A 100 7.30 -7.04 9.47
N THR A 101 7.13 -6.87 8.16
CA THR A 101 7.69 -7.80 7.17
C THR A 101 9.21 -7.80 7.20
N LEU A 102 9.83 -6.63 7.34
CA LEU A 102 11.28 -6.49 7.43
C LEU A 102 11.82 -7.17 8.70
N GLN A 103 11.20 -6.93 9.85
CA GLN A 103 11.58 -7.56 11.12
C GLN A 103 11.44 -9.08 11.06
N CYS A 104 10.35 -9.59 10.48
CA CYS A 104 10.15 -11.02 10.27
C CYS A 104 11.24 -11.61 9.37
N ALA A 105 11.55 -10.94 8.25
CA ALA A 105 12.56 -11.42 7.32
C ALA A 105 13.97 -11.39 7.94
N GLN A 106 14.31 -10.35 8.71
CA GLN A 106 15.57 -10.28 9.46
C GLN A 106 15.67 -11.35 10.55
N TRP A 107 14.56 -11.66 11.23
CA TRP A 107 14.51 -12.76 12.19
C TRP A 107 14.78 -14.10 11.49
N VAL A 108 14.09 -14.36 10.37
CA VAL A 108 14.31 -15.59 9.58
C VAL A 108 15.76 -15.69 9.08
N GLN A 109 16.34 -14.58 8.62
CA GLN A 109 17.73 -14.54 8.15
C GLN A 109 18.74 -14.90 9.26
N ARG A 110 18.47 -14.49 10.51
CA ARG A 110 19.32 -14.80 11.67
C ARG A 110 19.18 -16.26 12.12
N GLU A 111 17.95 -16.75 12.21
CA GLU A 111 17.65 -18.10 12.70
C GLU A 111 17.95 -19.19 11.67
N GLN A 112 17.78 -18.90 10.38
CA GLN A 112 17.96 -19.87 9.29
C GLN A 112 19.11 -19.47 8.39
N ARG A 113 20.33 -19.85 8.80
CA ARG A 113 21.56 -19.55 8.06
C ARG A 113 21.48 -20.00 6.60
N GLY A 114 21.81 -19.07 5.70
CA GLY A 114 21.89 -19.30 4.26
C GLY A 114 20.55 -19.29 3.52
N VAL A 115 19.45 -18.87 4.15
CA VAL A 115 18.20 -18.60 3.43
C VAL A 115 18.45 -17.61 2.29
N HIS A 116 17.77 -17.87 1.17
CA HIS A 116 17.69 -16.94 0.05
C HIS A 116 16.27 -16.36 -0.04
N TRP A 117 16.20 -15.16 -0.60
CA TRP A 117 14.95 -14.44 -0.78
C TRP A 117 14.61 -14.31 -2.26
N LEU A 118 13.33 -14.51 -2.58
CA LEU A 118 12.77 -14.27 -3.90
C LEU A 118 11.64 -13.24 -3.81
N MET A 119 11.56 -12.37 -4.79
CA MET A 119 10.39 -11.54 -5.06
C MET A 119 9.52 -12.23 -6.11
N LEU A 120 8.27 -12.50 -5.79
CA LEU A 120 7.29 -13.10 -6.70
C LEU A 120 6.12 -12.16 -6.89
N THR A 121 5.84 -11.77 -8.13
CA THR A 121 4.62 -11.08 -8.53
C THR A 121 3.71 -12.04 -9.29
N LEU A 122 2.49 -12.23 -8.80
CA LEU A 122 1.46 -13.05 -9.44
C LEU A 122 0.33 -12.15 -9.94
N THR A 123 0.03 -12.21 -11.23
CA THR A 123 -1.01 -11.38 -11.85
C THR A 123 -2.17 -12.22 -12.37
N VAL A 124 -3.26 -11.54 -12.69
CA VAL A 124 -4.35 -12.04 -13.54
C VAL A 124 -4.59 -11.02 -14.66
N LYS A 125 -5.37 -11.39 -15.69
CA LYS A 125 -5.84 -10.40 -16.66
C LYS A 125 -6.62 -9.31 -15.95
N ASN A 126 -6.60 -8.11 -16.52
CA ASN A 126 -7.43 -7.03 -16.02
C ASN A 126 -8.90 -7.46 -16.02
N CYS A 127 -9.62 -7.00 -15.00
CA CYS A 127 -11.04 -7.29 -14.81
C CYS A 127 -11.82 -5.98 -14.74
N SER A 128 -13.11 -6.04 -15.07
CA SER A 128 -14.00 -4.89 -14.87
C SER A 128 -14.27 -4.67 -13.38
N GLY A 129 -14.78 -3.48 -13.02
CA GLY A 129 -15.20 -3.20 -11.64
C GLY A 129 -16.27 -4.19 -11.12
N ALA A 130 -17.15 -4.67 -12.00
CA ALA A 130 -18.18 -5.66 -11.65
C ALA A 130 -17.60 -7.04 -11.30
N GLU A 131 -16.50 -7.43 -11.96
CA GLU A 131 -15.85 -8.73 -11.75
C GLU A 131 -14.84 -8.70 -10.60
N LEU A 132 -14.29 -7.52 -10.28
CA LEU A 132 -13.18 -7.35 -9.35
C LEU A 132 -13.38 -8.12 -8.04
N ARG A 133 -14.55 -8.02 -7.42
CA ARG A 133 -14.80 -8.70 -6.15
C ARG A 133 -14.59 -10.22 -6.27
N ASN A 134 -15.13 -10.84 -7.31
CA ASN A 134 -15.02 -12.28 -7.54
C ASN A 134 -13.60 -12.67 -7.95
N THR A 135 -12.96 -11.86 -8.80
CA THR A 135 -11.54 -12.04 -9.15
C THR A 135 -10.65 -12.06 -7.90
N LEU A 136 -10.90 -11.15 -6.94
CA LEU A 136 -10.18 -11.15 -5.67
C LEU A 136 -10.46 -12.41 -4.83
N ASP A 137 -11.70 -12.91 -4.78
CA ASP A 137 -12.02 -14.18 -4.12
C ASP A 137 -11.22 -15.34 -4.73
N GLU A 138 -11.25 -15.46 -6.05
CA GLU A 138 -10.54 -16.49 -6.80
C GLU A 138 -9.03 -16.43 -6.56
N MET A 139 -8.44 -15.22 -6.56
CA MET A 139 -7.03 -15.02 -6.26
C MET A 139 -6.67 -15.47 -4.84
N MET A 140 -7.52 -15.20 -3.85
CA MET A 140 -7.29 -15.66 -2.46
C MET A 140 -7.34 -17.19 -2.37
N HIS A 141 -8.32 -17.81 -3.02
CA HIS A 141 -8.42 -19.27 -3.10
C HIS A 141 -7.27 -19.90 -3.89
N GLY A 142 -6.87 -19.27 -5.00
CA GLY A 142 -5.73 -19.66 -5.82
C GLY A 142 -4.44 -19.62 -5.02
N TRP A 143 -4.20 -18.58 -4.23
CA TRP A 143 -3.04 -18.53 -3.34
C TRP A 143 -3.02 -19.70 -2.35
N ASN A 144 -4.17 -20.00 -1.74
CA ASN A 144 -4.29 -21.14 -0.83
C ASN A 144 -3.95 -22.45 -1.55
N ARG A 145 -4.47 -22.69 -2.77
CA ARG A 145 -4.14 -23.87 -3.56
C ARG A 145 -2.66 -23.92 -3.96
N LEU A 146 -2.10 -22.81 -4.45
CA LEU A 146 -0.71 -22.68 -4.87
C LEU A 146 0.25 -23.11 -3.75
N THR A 147 0.03 -22.60 -2.53
CA THR A 147 0.88 -22.95 -1.37
C THR A 147 0.71 -24.39 -0.90
N GLN A 148 -0.30 -25.13 -1.39
CA GLN A 148 -0.48 -26.55 -1.08
C GLN A 148 0.21 -27.50 -2.07
N TYR A 149 0.60 -27.04 -3.26
CA TYR A 149 1.29 -27.88 -4.23
C TYR A 149 2.63 -28.39 -3.70
N SER A 150 2.98 -29.63 -4.04
CA SER A 150 4.19 -30.30 -3.57
C SER A 150 5.45 -29.50 -3.88
N ASP A 151 5.52 -28.94 -5.09
CA ASP A 151 6.65 -28.17 -5.59
C ASP A 151 6.88 -26.96 -4.67
N VAL A 152 5.80 -26.21 -4.40
CA VAL A 152 5.83 -25.00 -3.56
C VAL A 152 6.11 -25.34 -2.10
N LYS A 153 5.45 -26.36 -1.53
CA LYS A 153 5.69 -26.81 -0.15
C LYS A 153 7.14 -27.21 0.12
N ARG A 154 7.78 -27.87 -0.86
CA ARG A 154 9.19 -28.30 -0.75
C ARG A 154 10.17 -27.15 -0.95
N ALA A 155 9.81 -26.19 -1.80
CA ALA A 155 10.63 -25.03 -2.12
C ALA A 155 10.65 -23.97 -1.01
N LEU A 156 9.52 -23.74 -0.32
CA LEU A 156 9.36 -22.60 0.58
C LEU A 156 9.60 -22.96 2.05
N ARG A 157 10.31 -22.06 2.76
CA ARG A 157 10.41 -22.05 4.23
C ARG A 157 9.42 -21.10 4.87
N GLY A 158 9.12 -20.00 4.20
CA GLY A 158 8.14 -19.01 4.64
C GLY A 158 7.82 -18.05 3.52
N TRP A 159 6.75 -17.30 3.68
CA TRP A 159 6.33 -16.31 2.71
C TRP A 159 5.53 -15.17 3.35
N TYR A 160 5.54 -14.03 2.68
CA TYR A 160 4.59 -12.93 2.83
C TYR A 160 3.87 -12.76 1.49
N ARG A 161 2.60 -12.36 1.53
CA ARG A 161 1.80 -12.01 0.34
C ARG A 161 0.90 -10.82 0.64
N GLY A 162 1.08 -9.73 -0.11
CA GLY A 162 0.21 -8.56 -0.13
C GLY A 162 -0.57 -8.44 -1.44
N LEU A 163 -1.86 -8.09 -1.35
CA LEU A 163 -2.69 -7.72 -2.50
C LEU A 163 -2.46 -6.25 -2.86
N GLU A 164 -2.21 -5.99 -4.13
CA GLU A 164 -2.22 -4.67 -4.77
C GLU A 164 -3.22 -4.67 -5.92
N ILE A 165 -3.92 -3.54 -6.10
CA ILE A 165 -4.90 -3.30 -7.16
C ILE A 165 -4.56 -1.94 -7.75
N THR A 166 -4.25 -1.94 -9.05
CA THR A 166 -4.14 -0.71 -9.85
C THR A 166 -5.44 -0.52 -10.63
N HIS A 167 -5.97 0.69 -10.65
CA HIS A 167 -7.09 1.04 -11.54
C HIS A 167 -6.57 1.89 -12.68
N ASP A 168 -6.88 1.49 -13.91
CA ASP A 168 -6.44 2.19 -15.10
C ASP A 168 -7.38 3.36 -15.43
N VAL A 169 -6.98 4.55 -14.99
CA VAL A 169 -7.78 5.78 -15.08
C VAL A 169 -7.46 6.66 -16.28
N ASP A 170 -6.51 6.26 -17.14
CA ASP A 170 -6.14 7.05 -18.31
C ASP A 170 -7.03 6.68 -19.51
N PRO A 171 -7.91 7.58 -20.01
CA PRO A 171 -8.78 7.26 -21.14
C PRO A 171 -8.01 7.18 -22.47
N LEU A 172 -6.83 7.82 -22.54
CA LEU A 172 -5.97 7.88 -23.71
C LEU A 172 -4.59 7.30 -23.41
N ILE A 173 -3.94 6.74 -24.43
CA ILE A 173 -2.58 6.25 -24.32
C ILE A 173 -1.63 7.45 -24.17
N THR A 174 -1.04 7.61 -22.99
CA THR A 174 -0.04 8.67 -22.76
C THR A 174 1.31 8.29 -23.39
N PRO A 175 2.17 9.27 -23.76
CA PRO A 175 3.52 8.96 -24.25
C PRO A 175 4.36 8.12 -23.27
N SER A 176 4.18 8.33 -21.96
CA SER A 176 4.88 7.55 -20.95
C SER A 176 4.44 6.09 -20.95
N ARG A 177 3.13 5.86 -20.99
CA ARG A 177 2.52 4.53 -21.05
C ARG A 177 2.92 3.78 -22.32
N TYR A 178 2.88 4.44 -23.47
CA TYR A 178 3.34 3.85 -24.73
C TYR A 178 4.79 3.41 -24.64
N ARG A 179 5.71 4.23 -24.09
CA ARG A 179 7.11 3.83 -23.92
C ARG A 179 7.29 2.59 -23.03
N GLN A 180 6.44 2.42 -22.02
CA GLN A 180 6.52 1.28 -21.10
C GLN A 180 6.02 -0.03 -21.72
N ALA A 181 5.11 0.04 -22.71
CA ALA A 181 4.47 -1.13 -23.30
C ALA A 181 4.32 -1.02 -24.83
N HIS A 182 5.32 -0.48 -25.52
CA HIS A 182 5.24 -0.15 -26.95
C HIS A 182 4.89 -1.38 -27.80
N GLU A 183 5.51 -2.54 -27.55
CA GLU A 183 5.22 -3.79 -28.25
C GLU A 183 3.75 -4.25 -28.13
N TYR A 184 3.07 -3.93 -27.02
CA TYR A 184 1.65 -4.23 -26.86
C TYR A 184 0.79 -3.32 -27.73
N TYR A 185 1.06 -2.01 -27.69
CA TYR A 185 0.30 -1.04 -28.48
C TYR A 185 0.58 -1.16 -29.98
N ASP A 186 1.82 -1.43 -30.37
CA ASP A 186 2.23 -1.65 -31.75
C ASP A 186 1.51 -2.85 -32.38
N ARG A 187 1.40 -3.96 -31.64
CA ARG A 187 0.62 -5.13 -32.08
C ARG A 187 -0.87 -4.84 -32.29
N LEU A 188 -1.41 -3.85 -31.59
CA LEU A 188 -2.79 -3.39 -31.74
C LEU A 188 -2.95 -2.25 -32.75
N GLY A 189 -1.86 -1.75 -33.34
CA GLY A 189 -1.87 -0.59 -34.22
C GLY A 189 -2.23 0.72 -33.52
N LEU A 190 -1.96 0.82 -32.20
CA LEU A 190 -2.31 1.97 -31.37
C LEU A 190 -1.09 2.87 -31.12
N VAL A 191 -1.32 4.18 -31.10
CA VAL A 191 -0.29 5.21 -30.90
C VAL A 191 -0.67 6.12 -29.72
N PRO A 192 0.28 6.92 -29.18
CA PRO A 192 -0.05 7.92 -28.17
C PRO A 192 -1.21 8.83 -28.62
N GLY A 193 -2.16 9.07 -27.73
CA GLY A 193 -3.40 9.82 -28.00
C GLY A 193 -4.58 8.97 -28.49
N ALA A 194 -4.37 7.71 -28.89
CA ALA A 194 -5.47 6.79 -29.15
C ALA A 194 -6.18 6.38 -27.84
N LYS A 195 -7.41 5.87 -27.97
CA LYS A 195 -8.17 5.33 -26.83
C LYS A 195 -7.38 4.20 -26.16
N ASN A 196 -7.28 4.26 -24.84
CA ASN A 196 -6.62 3.23 -24.06
C ASN A 196 -7.55 2.01 -23.90
N PRO A 197 -7.19 0.82 -24.42
CA PRO A 197 -8.02 -0.37 -24.31
C PRO A 197 -8.13 -0.90 -22.87
N GLY A 198 -7.22 -0.48 -21.98
CA GLY A 198 -7.25 -0.85 -20.56
C GLY A 198 -8.05 0.11 -19.68
N PHE A 199 -8.58 1.22 -20.21
CA PHE A 199 -9.27 2.23 -19.42
C PHE A 199 -10.45 1.64 -18.63
N ASP A 200 -10.61 2.08 -17.39
CA ASP A 200 -11.65 1.64 -16.45
C ASP A 200 -11.61 0.13 -16.16
N THR A 201 -10.39 -0.43 -16.15
CA THR A 201 -10.14 -1.81 -15.73
C THR A 201 -9.21 -1.88 -14.53
N PHE A 202 -9.35 -2.94 -13.76
CA PHE A 202 -8.59 -3.18 -12.54
C PHE A 202 -7.57 -4.28 -12.75
N HIS A 203 -6.35 -4.06 -12.26
CA HIS A 203 -5.24 -5.00 -12.31
C HIS A 203 -4.87 -5.49 -10.90
N PRO A 204 -5.60 -6.49 -10.36
CA PRO A 204 -5.24 -7.09 -9.08
C PRO A 204 -4.03 -8.02 -9.25
N HIS A 205 -3.08 -7.90 -8.34
CA HIS A 205 -1.87 -8.73 -8.32
C HIS A 205 -1.38 -8.95 -6.89
N PHE A 206 -0.63 -10.03 -6.69
CA PHE A 206 0.09 -10.25 -5.43
C PHE A 206 1.55 -9.88 -5.57
N HIS A 207 2.06 -9.13 -4.61
CA HIS A 207 3.48 -9.05 -4.34
C HIS A 207 3.83 -9.96 -3.16
N CYS A 208 4.79 -10.86 -3.39
CA CYS A 208 5.16 -11.88 -2.42
C CYS A 208 6.65 -11.87 -2.15
N LEU A 209 7.00 -11.99 -0.88
CA LEU A 209 8.36 -12.25 -0.44
C LEU A 209 8.47 -13.71 -0.04
N LEU A 210 9.39 -14.45 -0.65
CA LEU A 210 9.55 -15.89 -0.43
C LEU A 210 10.91 -16.21 0.19
N ALA A 211 10.92 -16.93 1.30
CA ALA A 211 12.12 -17.52 1.90
C ALA A 211 12.33 -18.94 1.36
N VAL A 212 13.47 -19.19 0.74
CA VAL A 212 13.85 -20.51 0.18
C VAL A 212 15.14 -21.02 0.81
N PRO A 213 15.35 -22.35 0.91
CA PRO A 213 16.51 -22.91 1.59
C PRO A 213 17.84 -22.61 0.85
N PRO A 214 19.00 -22.72 1.52
CA PRO A 214 20.31 -22.47 0.91
C PRO A 214 20.58 -23.28 -0.38
N GLY A 215 20.07 -24.51 -0.42
CA GLY A 215 20.21 -25.41 -1.57
C GLY A 215 19.25 -25.14 -2.72
N TYR A 216 18.35 -24.14 -2.64
CA TYR A 216 17.28 -23.93 -3.62
C TYR A 216 17.77 -23.87 -5.07
N PHE A 217 18.83 -23.11 -5.35
CA PHE A 217 19.36 -22.94 -6.71
C PHE A 217 20.29 -24.07 -7.19
N LYS A 218 20.62 -25.02 -6.32
CA LYS A 218 21.56 -26.12 -6.61
C LYS A 218 20.91 -27.50 -6.53
N GLY A 219 19.69 -27.58 -5.98
CA GLY A 219 18.98 -28.84 -5.73
C GLY A 219 17.70 -28.97 -6.54
N GLY A 220 17.04 -30.12 -6.40
CA GLY A 220 15.81 -30.46 -7.14
C GLY A 220 14.54 -29.71 -6.74
N ASN A 221 14.62 -28.75 -5.80
CA ASN A 221 13.48 -27.95 -5.34
C ASN A 221 13.38 -26.59 -6.05
N TYR A 222 14.26 -26.30 -7.01
CA TYR A 222 14.19 -25.08 -7.81
C TYR A 222 12.90 -25.06 -8.64
N ILE A 223 12.16 -23.95 -8.59
CA ILE A 223 11.00 -23.70 -9.43
C ILE A 223 11.37 -22.61 -10.44
N SER A 224 11.35 -22.95 -11.73
CA SER A 224 11.58 -22.00 -12.82
C SER A 224 10.43 -21.00 -12.95
N ALA A 225 10.65 -19.88 -13.64
CA ALA A 225 9.60 -18.90 -13.94
C ALA A 225 8.42 -19.55 -14.68
N ASP A 226 8.71 -20.42 -15.65
CA ASP A 226 7.70 -21.16 -16.43
C ASP A 226 6.87 -22.06 -15.53
N ARG A 227 7.53 -22.78 -14.60
CA ARG A 227 6.83 -23.62 -13.65
C ARG A 227 5.97 -22.81 -12.69
N TRP A 228 6.44 -21.64 -12.24
CA TRP A 228 5.60 -20.73 -11.45
C TRP A 228 4.36 -20.26 -12.22
N ARG A 229 4.50 -19.94 -13.51
CA ARG A 229 3.36 -19.58 -14.39
C ARG A 229 2.35 -20.72 -14.50
N GLU A 230 2.82 -21.95 -14.74
CA GLU A 230 1.97 -23.13 -14.79
C GLU A 230 1.24 -23.38 -13.46
N LEU A 231 1.98 -23.36 -12.35
CA LEU A 231 1.39 -23.59 -11.02
C LEU A 231 0.38 -22.50 -10.69
N TRP A 232 0.62 -21.25 -11.07
CA TRP A 232 -0.34 -20.17 -10.85
C TRP A 232 -1.58 -20.31 -11.73
N ALA A 233 -1.41 -20.64 -13.02
CA ALA A 233 -2.53 -20.92 -13.93
C ALA A 233 -3.39 -22.09 -13.41
N LEU A 234 -2.77 -23.19 -12.99
CA LEU A 234 -3.46 -24.34 -12.39
C LEU A 234 -4.15 -23.98 -11.08
N ALA A 235 -3.47 -23.23 -10.21
CA ALA A 235 -4.04 -22.78 -8.95
C ALA A 235 -5.24 -21.87 -9.17
N MET A 236 -5.26 -21.07 -10.22
CA MET A 236 -6.35 -20.16 -10.54
C MET A 236 -7.41 -20.77 -11.46
N GLY A 237 -7.15 -21.91 -12.10
CA GLY A 237 -8.03 -22.49 -13.12
C GLY A 237 -8.08 -21.67 -14.40
N LEU A 238 -6.99 -20.99 -14.76
CA LEU A 238 -6.91 -20.12 -15.94
C LEU A 238 -6.78 -20.94 -17.22
N ASP A 239 -7.46 -20.49 -18.26
CA ASP A 239 -7.34 -20.99 -19.64
C ASP A 239 -6.25 -20.26 -20.44
N TYR A 240 -5.50 -19.38 -19.79
CA TYR A 240 -4.38 -18.61 -20.36
C TYR A 240 -3.13 -18.69 -19.47
N SER A 241 -1.97 -18.41 -20.05
CA SER A 241 -0.72 -18.25 -19.27
C SER A 241 -0.69 -16.85 -18.63
N PRO A 242 -0.74 -16.72 -17.29
CA PRO A 242 -0.65 -15.42 -16.62
C PRO A 242 0.78 -14.88 -16.67
N GLU A 243 0.91 -13.57 -16.44
CA GLU A 243 2.22 -12.95 -16.22
C GLU A 243 2.66 -13.22 -14.78
N VAL A 244 3.84 -13.82 -14.65
CA VAL A 244 4.49 -14.05 -13.35
C VAL A 244 5.91 -13.56 -13.45
N ARG A 245 6.33 -12.77 -12.46
CA ARG A 245 7.70 -12.28 -12.34
C ARG A 245 8.30 -12.88 -11.07
N ILE A 246 9.39 -13.63 -11.21
CA ILE A 246 10.14 -14.21 -10.09
C ILE A 246 11.58 -13.76 -10.19
N GLU A 247 12.09 -13.13 -9.13
CA GLU A 247 13.44 -12.58 -9.10
C GLU A 247 14.15 -12.99 -7.82
N LYS A 248 15.41 -13.44 -7.95
CA LYS A 248 16.27 -13.62 -6.80
C LYS A 248 16.67 -12.25 -6.28
N MET A 249 16.34 -12.01 -5.01
CA MET A 249 16.84 -10.82 -4.33
C MET A 249 18.33 -11.00 -4.10
N ARG A 250 19.10 -9.99 -4.51
CA ARG A 250 20.49 -9.89 -4.10
C ARG A 250 20.45 -9.62 -2.59
N VAL A 251 21.42 -10.13 -1.87
CA VAL A 251 21.58 -9.87 -0.43
C VAL A 251 23.03 -9.49 -0.27
N ARG A 252 23.31 -8.18 -0.26
CA ARG A 252 24.67 -7.65 -0.04
C ARG A 252 24.89 -7.48 1.45
N GLY A 253 25.63 -8.41 2.06
CA GLY A 253 25.79 -8.44 3.52
C GLY A 253 24.45 -8.65 4.23
N ASP A 254 24.40 -8.34 5.53
CA ASP A 254 23.28 -8.79 6.37
C ASP A 254 21.97 -7.99 6.22
N GLN A 255 21.94 -6.83 5.54
CA GLN A 255 20.79 -5.89 5.73
C GLN A 255 20.30 -5.06 4.53
N LEU A 256 21.13 -4.62 3.57
CA LEU A 256 20.76 -3.47 2.73
C LEU A 256 19.74 -3.76 1.61
N ASP A 257 19.74 -4.96 1.04
CA ASP A 257 18.94 -5.31 -0.15
C ASP A 257 17.53 -5.83 0.20
N LEU A 258 17.39 -6.34 1.43
CA LEU A 258 16.11 -6.80 1.96
C LEU A 258 15.12 -5.63 2.13
N GLN A 259 15.61 -4.45 2.49
CA GLN A 259 14.78 -3.25 2.69
C GLN A 259 14.08 -2.79 1.42
N HIS A 260 14.82 -2.63 0.31
CA HIS A 260 14.23 -2.19 -0.97
C HIS A 260 13.16 -3.16 -1.47
N SER A 261 13.44 -4.46 -1.39
CA SER A 261 12.52 -5.49 -1.84
C SER A 261 11.30 -5.61 -0.92
N VAL A 262 11.47 -5.54 0.40
CA VAL A 262 10.34 -5.51 1.33
C VAL A 262 9.48 -4.27 1.10
N ALA A 263 10.08 -3.11 0.81
CA ALA A 263 9.34 -1.90 0.45
C ALA A 263 8.54 -2.08 -0.86
N GLU A 264 9.07 -2.85 -1.81
CA GLU A 264 8.34 -3.18 -3.04
C GLU A 264 7.16 -4.12 -2.78
N ALA A 265 7.29 -5.10 -1.87
CA ALA A 265 6.24 -6.06 -1.56
C ALA A 265 5.18 -5.54 -0.57
N ALA A 266 5.56 -4.68 0.36
CA ALA A 266 4.72 -4.15 1.43
C ALA A 266 4.08 -2.79 1.09
N LYS A 267 3.68 -2.61 -0.17
CA LYS A 267 2.96 -1.41 -0.61
C LYS A 267 1.53 -1.38 -0.08
N TYR A 268 0.90 -0.21 -0.17
CA TYR A 268 -0.54 -0.08 0.04
C TYR A 268 -1.32 -0.83 -1.06
N SER A 269 -2.50 -1.35 -0.73
CA SER A 269 -3.28 -2.13 -1.68
C SER A 269 -3.87 -1.33 -2.83
N CYS A 270 -4.15 -0.03 -2.67
CA CYS A 270 -4.66 0.84 -3.75
C CYS A 270 -4.00 2.22 -3.66
N LYS A 271 -3.54 2.78 -4.79
CA LYS A 271 -2.93 4.13 -4.82
C LYS A 271 -4.03 5.20 -4.76
N PRO A 272 -3.92 6.26 -3.95
CA PRO A 272 -4.90 7.35 -3.96
C PRO A 272 -5.17 7.95 -5.34
N GLY A 273 -4.14 8.07 -6.18
CA GLY A 273 -4.29 8.57 -7.56
C GLY A 273 -5.13 7.67 -8.47
N ASP A 274 -5.43 6.44 -8.07
CA ASP A 274 -6.21 5.49 -8.86
C ASP A 274 -7.72 5.60 -8.58
N TYR A 275 -8.13 6.31 -7.50
CA TYR A 275 -9.53 6.45 -7.08
C TYR A 275 -9.92 7.85 -6.58
N ILE A 276 -8.98 8.80 -6.56
CA ILE A 276 -9.22 10.22 -6.29
C ILE A 276 -8.80 10.98 -7.54
N LEU A 277 -9.76 11.24 -8.41
CA LEU A 277 -9.60 11.87 -9.72
C LEU A 277 -10.39 13.19 -9.71
N PRO A 278 -9.78 14.32 -9.30
CA PRO A 278 -10.49 15.59 -9.22
C PRO A 278 -11.11 16.04 -10.54
N ASP A 279 -10.48 15.66 -11.67
CA ASP A 279 -10.92 16.00 -13.02
C ASP A 279 -12.00 15.04 -13.56
N ASP A 280 -12.23 13.90 -12.90
CA ASP A 280 -13.28 12.93 -13.22
C ASP A 280 -13.94 12.42 -11.92
N TRP A 281 -14.86 13.25 -11.41
CA TRP A 281 -15.50 12.97 -10.13
C TRP A 281 -16.46 11.79 -10.18
N GLU A 282 -17.12 11.56 -11.33
CA GLU A 282 -18.01 10.41 -11.51
C GLU A 282 -17.21 9.10 -11.44
N LEU A 283 -16.07 9.03 -12.14
CA LEU A 283 -15.17 7.88 -12.05
C LEU A 283 -14.58 7.73 -10.64
N SER A 284 -14.27 8.82 -9.95
CA SER A 284 -13.83 8.76 -8.54
C SER A 284 -14.86 8.06 -7.65
N VAL A 285 -16.12 8.49 -7.72
CA VAL A 285 -17.20 7.92 -6.91
C VAL A 285 -17.44 6.46 -7.27
N ALA A 286 -17.48 6.13 -8.56
CA ALA A 286 -17.65 4.75 -9.03
C ALA A 286 -16.50 3.84 -8.59
N THR A 287 -15.26 4.30 -8.70
CA THR A 287 -14.07 3.56 -8.28
C THR A 287 -14.06 3.34 -6.78
N VAL A 288 -14.37 4.37 -5.99
CA VAL A 288 -14.45 4.27 -4.52
C VAL A 288 -15.52 3.27 -4.10
N ALA A 289 -16.71 3.29 -4.72
CA ALA A 289 -17.76 2.31 -4.44
C ALA A 289 -17.32 0.87 -4.77
N THR A 290 -16.71 0.70 -5.95
CA THR A 290 -16.20 -0.59 -6.43
C THR A 290 -15.14 -1.16 -5.49
N LEU A 291 -14.11 -0.37 -5.16
CA LEU A 291 -13.02 -0.80 -4.27
C LEU A 291 -13.50 -1.01 -2.83
N ASP A 292 -14.39 -0.17 -2.31
CA ASP A 292 -14.92 -0.32 -0.95
C ASP A 292 -15.69 -1.63 -0.79
N LEU A 293 -16.53 -1.97 -1.78
CA LEU A 293 -17.24 -3.24 -1.84
C LEU A 293 -16.28 -4.42 -2.04
N ALA A 294 -15.38 -4.32 -3.03
CA ALA A 294 -14.48 -5.40 -3.39
C ALA A 294 -13.49 -5.73 -2.27
N LEU A 295 -13.08 -4.75 -1.46
CA LEU A 295 -12.15 -4.98 -0.35
C LEU A 295 -12.86 -5.35 0.96
N ALA A 296 -14.19 -5.21 1.07
CA ALA A 296 -14.89 -5.41 2.34
C ALA A 296 -14.65 -6.83 2.93
N GLY A 297 -14.25 -6.89 4.21
CA GLY A 297 -14.06 -8.15 4.93
C GLY A 297 -12.87 -9.01 4.49
N ARG A 298 -12.01 -8.53 3.59
CA ARG A 298 -10.89 -9.31 3.06
C ARG A 298 -9.61 -9.11 3.85
N ARG A 299 -8.85 -10.19 4.07
CA ARG A 299 -7.46 -10.09 4.52
C ARG A 299 -6.53 -9.88 3.31
N LEU A 300 -5.99 -8.68 3.20
CA LEU A 300 -5.17 -8.23 2.06
C LEU A 300 -3.73 -8.70 2.18
N ILE A 301 -3.27 -8.89 3.42
CA ILE A 301 -1.89 -9.29 3.76
C ILE A 301 -1.89 -10.59 4.56
N ALA A 302 -0.98 -11.51 4.22
CA ALA A 302 -0.80 -12.74 4.98
C ALA A 302 0.67 -13.17 5.05
N TYR A 303 1.00 -13.87 6.14
CA TYR A 303 2.28 -14.54 6.36
C TYR A 303 2.07 -16.05 6.46
N GLY A 304 3.05 -16.83 5.98
CA GLY A 304 3.08 -18.27 6.11
C GLY A 304 4.49 -18.82 6.40
N GLY A 305 4.53 -20.04 6.93
CA GLY A 305 5.77 -20.71 7.36
C GLY A 305 6.60 -19.85 8.32
N ALA A 306 7.91 -19.81 8.10
CA ALA A 306 8.88 -19.15 8.95
C ALA A 306 8.59 -17.65 9.21
N LEU A 307 7.98 -16.93 8.26
CA LEU A 307 7.63 -15.51 8.49
C LEU A 307 6.43 -15.37 9.43
N ARG A 308 5.46 -16.28 9.38
CA ARG A 308 4.36 -16.30 10.34
C ARG A 308 4.85 -16.65 11.74
N ASP A 309 5.79 -17.58 11.82
CA ASP A 309 6.39 -17.99 13.09
C ASP A 309 7.22 -16.84 13.68
N ALA A 310 7.98 -16.12 12.84
CA ALA A 310 8.68 -14.89 13.22
C ALA A 310 7.72 -13.81 13.73
N HIS A 311 6.62 -13.53 13.01
CA HIS A 311 5.63 -12.54 13.40
C HIS A 311 5.05 -12.84 14.79
N ARG A 312 4.79 -14.12 15.08
CA ARG A 312 4.31 -14.57 16.40
C ARG A 312 5.39 -14.46 17.47
N ALA A 313 6.61 -14.89 17.18
CA ALA A 313 7.73 -14.87 18.13
C ALA A 313 8.12 -13.44 18.53
N LEU A 314 8.03 -12.49 17.59
CA LEU A 314 8.29 -11.06 17.83
C LEU A 314 7.09 -10.33 18.45
N ASN A 315 5.95 -10.99 18.64
CA ASN A 315 4.70 -10.40 19.13
C ASN A 315 4.30 -9.13 18.37
N LEU A 316 4.41 -9.17 17.04
CA LEU A 316 4.08 -8.04 16.20
C LEU A 316 2.56 -7.82 16.16
N ASP A 317 2.18 -6.55 16.13
CA ASP A 317 0.78 -6.12 16.04
C ASP A 317 0.23 -6.27 14.61
N ASP A 318 -1.06 -6.53 14.47
CA ASP A 318 -1.70 -6.85 13.17
C ASP A 318 -1.69 -5.66 12.21
N GLU A 319 -1.35 -5.88 10.94
CA GLU A 319 -1.21 -4.78 9.97
C GLU A 319 -2.56 -4.12 9.64
N GLU A 320 -3.66 -4.87 9.66
CA GLU A 320 -4.96 -4.33 9.26
C GLU A 320 -5.64 -3.55 10.39
N THR A 321 -5.54 -4.09 11.61
CA THR A 321 -6.32 -3.66 12.78
C THR A 321 -5.48 -3.07 13.91
N GLY A 322 -4.16 -3.28 13.90
CA GLY A 322 -3.24 -2.80 14.91
C GLY A 322 -3.06 -1.28 14.96
N ASP A 323 -2.23 -0.78 15.87
CA ASP A 323 -1.97 0.64 16.08
C ASP A 323 -1.43 1.31 14.81
N LEU A 324 -1.87 2.53 14.53
CA LEU A 324 -1.37 3.34 13.42
C LEU A 324 -0.54 4.53 13.90
N ILE A 325 -0.14 4.59 15.17
CA ILE A 325 0.80 5.56 15.75
C ILE A 325 2.22 4.98 15.82
N ASP A 326 2.38 3.79 16.38
CA ASP A 326 3.62 3.03 16.22
C ASP A 326 3.53 2.11 15.00
N VAL A 327 4.28 2.49 13.96
CA VAL A 327 4.38 1.74 12.70
C VAL A 327 5.70 0.99 12.57
N GLY A 328 6.47 0.85 13.66
CA GLY A 328 7.72 0.08 13.69
C GLY A 328 8.88 0.73 12.94
N GLU A 329 8.81 2.04 12.71
CA GLU A 329 9.96 2.79 12.18
C GLU A 329 11.05 2.92 13.25
N PRO A 330 12.35 2.84 12.90
CA PRO A 330 13.43 3.09 13.83
C PRO A 330 13.28 4.47 14.45
N GLN A 331 13.25 4.52 15.78
CA GLN A 331 13.17 5.76 16.53
C GLN A 331 14.59 6.20 16.91
N GLN A 332 14.85 7.50 16.91
CA GLN A 332 16.09 8.02 17.46
C GLN A 332 16.01 7.93 18.98
N ASP A 333 17.08 7.42 19.60
CA ASP A 333 17.20 7.41 21.05
C ASP A 333 17.54 8.84 21.51
N HIS A 334 16.58 9.49 22.15
CA HIS A 334 16.78 10.79 22.76
C HIS A 334 16.95 10.60 24.28
N ALA A 335 17.98 11.24 24.85
CA ALA A 335 18.28 11.15 26.28
C ALA A 335 17.22 11.85 27.15
N GLU A 336 16.58 12.90 26.61
CA GLU A 336 15.54 13.69 27.26
C GLU A 336 14.21 13.53 26.51
N PRO A 337 13.06 13.57 27.21
CA PRO A 337 11.75 13.53 26.57
C PRO A 337 11.53 14.78 25.70
N GLY A 338 10.85 14.61 24.57
CA GLY A 338 10.55 15.72 23.68
C GLY A 338 9.38 16.54 24.21
N LYS A 339 9.23 17.75 23.64
CA LYS A 339 8.07 18.61 23.91
C LYS A 339 6.87 18.10 23.11
N MET A 340 5.74 17.89 23.78
CA MET A 340 4.48 17.58 23.11
C MET A 340 3.89 18.85 22.47
N VAL A 341 3.63 18.78 21.18
CA VAL A 341 3.09 19.88 20.37
C VAL A 341 1.89 19.37 19.58
N THR A 342 0.76 20.07 19.72
CA THR A 342 -0.47 19.71 19.02
C THR A 342 -0.55 20.48 17.72
N TYR A 343 -0.82 19.77 16.63
CA TYR A 343 -1.02 20.30 15.29
C TYR A 343 -2.45 20.03 14.84
N VAL A 344 -3.14 21.09 14.41
CA VAL A 344 -4.54 21.01 13.94
C VAL A 344 -4.59 21.26 12.45
N TRP A 345 -5.37 20.44 11.74
CA TRP A 345 -5.63 20.61 10.33
C TRP A 345 -6.55 21.81 10.08
N HIS A 346 -6.12 22.71 9.20
CA HIS A 346 -6.95 23.81 8.70
C HIS A 346 -7.30 23.58 7.23
N THR A 347 -8.54 23.15 6.96
CA THR A 347 -9.04 22.85 5.60
C THR A 347 -8.83 24.01 4.62
N GLY A 348 -9.06 25.25 5.04
CA GLY A 348 -8.91 26.43 4.16
C GLY A 348 -7.47 26.65 3.67
N TYR A 349 -6.49 26.42 4.54
CA TYR A 349 -5.06 26.57 4.22
C TYR A 349 -4.44 25.27 3.70
N ARG A 350 -5.16 24.15 3.81
CA ARG A 350 -4.68 22.79 3.53
C ARG A 350 -3.36 22.47 4.21
N GLN A 351 -3.23 22.90 5.46
CA GLN A 351 -2.02 22.75 6.27
C GLN A 351 -2.33 22.47 7.74
N TYR A 352 -1.34 21.86 8.42
CA TYR A 352 -1.36 21.64 9.86
C TYR A 352 -0.62 22.76 10.58
N TYR A 353 -1.28 23.42 11.53
CA TYR A 353 -0.68 24.49 12.34
C TYR A 353 -0.61 24.08 13.81
N SER A 354 0.51 24.41 14.46
CA SER A 354 0.66 24.17 15.89
C SER A 354 -0.29 25.06 16.71
N ILE A 355 -0.79 24.56 17.82
CA ILE A 355 -1.56 25.35 18.81
C ILE A 355 -0.86 25.43 20.16
#